data_AF-A0A246KYV3-F1
#
_entry.id   AF-A0A246KYV3-F1
#
_cell.length_a   1.000
_cell.length_b   1.000
_cell.length_c   1.000
_cell.angle_alpha   90.00
_cell.angle_beta   90.00
_cell.angle_gamma   90.00
#
_symmetry.space_group_name_H-M   'P 1'
#
loop_
_entity.id
_entity.type
_entity.pdbx_description
1 polymer ?
#
loop_
_entity_poly.entity_id
_entity_poly.type
_entity_poly.pdbx_seq_one_letter_code
_entity_poly.pdbx_strand_id
1 'polypeptide(L)'
;MDTIELHGLTFKVEHIPDPDAGAPWENNETLGTVSGWECRDHYRGGKRPGERILNKGDRHRYRFYDYAGAVAKGRREGMTGPEAAEAADREFEWLRAWCEDRWSYIGVQVTLLDAEGNDTEHSDALWGVDDDGDYAKTVANDLALEIGARVNWDDVIEVPARTIVLRAPKVAA
;
A
#
# COMPACT_ATOMS: atom_id res chain seq x y z
N MET A 1 4.63 -7.10 15.68
CA MET A 1 3.50 -8.01 15.49
C MET A 1 2.31 -7.22 15.97
N ASP A 2 1.48 -6.82 15.03
CA ASP A 2 0.33 -5.98 15.30
C ASP A 2 -0.89 -6.88 15.40
N THR A 3 -1.83 -6.50 16.28
CA THR A 3 -3.05 -7.26 16.49
C THR A 3 -4.25 -6.33 16.48
N ILE A 4 -5.37 -6.84 15.99
CA ILE A 4 -6.67 -6.18 15.99
C ILE A 4 -7.60 -7.02 16.84
N GLU A 5 -8.31 -6.39 17.78
CA GLU A 5 -9.41 -7.01 18.50
C GLU A 5 -10.74 -6.51 17.93
N LEU A 6 -11.58 -7.42 17.45
CA LEU A 6 -12.84 -7.05 16.82
C LEU A 6 -13.94 -8.07 17.16
N HIS A 7 -15.07 -7.57 17.67
CA HIS A 7 -16.15 -8.40 18.24
C HIS A 7 -15.66 -9.46 19.25
N GLY A 8 -14.57 -9.20 19.96
CA GLY A 8 -13.98 -10.13 20.92
C GLY A 8 -13.15 -11.27 20.31
N LEU A 9 -12.92 -11.25 18.99
CA LEU A 9 -11.92 -12.08 18.32
C LEU A 9 -10.60 -11.32 18.18
N THR A 10 -9.49 -12.05 18.16
CA THR A 10 -8.15 -11.49 18.00
C THR A 10 -7.58 -11.87 16.64
N PHE A 11 -7.08 -10.90 15.91
CA PHE A 11 -6.49 -11.07 14.58
C PHE A 11 -5.05 -10.59 14.59
N LYS A 12 -4.13 -11.42 14.08
CA LYS A 12 -2.75 -11.04 13.81
C LYS A 12 -2.66 -10.33 12.46
N VAL A 13 -1.94 -9.21 12.42
CA VAL A 13 -1.65 -8.45 11.20
C VAL A 13 -0.17 -8.53 10.88
N GLU A 14 0.14 -8.87 9.64
CA GLU A 14 1.50 -8.96 9.11
C GLU A 14 1.64 -8.10 7.86
N HIS A 15 2.67 -7.25 7.82
CA HIS A 15 3.05 -6.47 6.65
C HIS A 15 4.22 -7.16 5.97
N ILE A 16 4.03 -7.62 4.74
CA ILE A 16 5.00 -8.40 3.98
C ILE A 16 5.47 -7.55 2.81
N PRO A 17 6.78 -7.35 2.58
CA PRO A 17 7.25 -6.64 1.40
C PRO A 17 6.73 -7.26 0.11
N ASP A 18 6.23 -6.43 -0.81
CA ASP A 18 5.74 -6.86 -2.12
C ASP A 18 6.67 -6.34 -3.24
N PRO A 19 7.78 -7.05 -3.53
CA PRO A 19 8.75 -6.62 -4.52
C PRO A 19 8.25 -6.79 -5.96
N ASP A 20 7.24 -7.63 -6.18
CA ASP A 20 6.71 -7.95 -7.51
C ASP A 20 5.62 -6.98 -7.95
N ALA A 21 5.13 -6.12 -7.06
CA ALA A 21 4.18 -5.06 -7.37
C ALA A 21 4.69 -4.07 -8.44
N GLY A 22 6.00 -3.99 -8.68
CA GLY A 22 6.56 -3.09 -9.69
C GLY A 22 6.52 -1.62 -9.28
N ALA A 23 6.79 -0.72 -10.24
CA ALA A 23 6.86 0.70 -9.93
C ALA A 23 5.47 1.36 -9.89
N PRO A 24 5.27 2.39 -9.05
CA PRO A 24 3.96 3.03 -8.91
C PRO A 24 3.39 3.59 -10.21
N TRP A 25 4.23 4.14 -11.09
CA TRP A 25 3.81 4.68 -12.40
C TRP A 25 3.48 3.62 -13.46
N GLU A 26 3.69 2.32 -13.17
CA GLU A 26 3.30 1.22 -14.05
C GLU A 26 1.89 0.70 -13.74
N ASN A 27 1.48 0.83 -12.47
CA ASN A 27 0.26 0.21 -11.96
C ASN A 27 -0.82 1.20 -11.53
N ASN A 28 -0.49 2.49 -11.43
CA ASN A 28 -1.43 3.53 -11.04
C ASN A 28 -1.62 4.54 -12.15
N GLU A 29 -2.81 5.12 -12.21
CA GLU A 29 -3.04 6.27 -13.05
C GLU A 29 -2.37 7.50 -12.44
N THR A 30 -1.27 7.93 -13.07
CA THR A 30 -0.56 9.15 -12.67
C THR A 30 -1.00 10.36 -13.50
N LEU A 31 -0.81 11.55 -12.96
CA LEU A 31 -0.94 12.82 -13.66
C LEU A 31 0.22 13.00 -14.65
N GLY A 32 1.46 12.78 -14.20
CA GLY A 32 2.67 12.93 -14.98
C GLY A 32 3.25 11.59 -15.44
N THR A 33 3.83 11.59 -16.64
CA THR A 33 4.56 10.43 -17.15
C THR A 33 5.96 10.37 -16.54
N VAL A 34 6.39 9.15 -16.18
CA VAL A 34 7.75 8.85 -15.75
C VAL A 34 8.52 8.23 -16.91
N SER A 35 9.72 8.73 -17.18
CA SER A 35 10.58 8.16 -18.22
C SER A 35 11.17 6.81 -17.78
N GLY A 36 11.62 6.02 -18.77
CA GLY A 36 12.61 4.98 -18.51
C GLY A 36 13.93 5.56 -17.99
N TRP A 37 14.91 4.70 -17.74
CA TRP A 37 16.27 5.14 -17.46
C TRP A 37 16.90 5.75 -18.71
N GLU A 38 17.24 7.03 -18.64
CA GLU A 38 17.81 7.76 -19.76
C GLU A 38 19.18 8.35 -19.40
N CYS A 39 20.11 8.32 -20.36
CA CYS A 39 21.39 9.02 -20.27
C CYS A 39 21.28 10.29 -21.11
N ARG A 40 21.31 11.46 -20.45
CA ARG A 40 21.21 12.77 -21.12
C ARG A 40 22.39 13.65 -20.73
N ASP A 41 22.76 14.56 -21.64
CA ASP A 41 23.95 15.41 -21.52
C ASP A 41 23.95 16.25 -20.21
N HIS A 42 25.15 16.45 -19.66
CA HIS A 42 25.46 16.60 -18.24
C HIS A 42 25.39 18.04 -17.70
N TYR A 43 25.08 19.04 -18.53
CA TYR A 43 24.77 20.38 -18.03
C TYR A 43 23.33 20.42 -17.48
N ARG A 44 23.22 20.44 -16.13
CA ARG A 44 21.94 20.47 -15.37
C ARG A 44 21.09 19.19 -15.44
N GLY A 45 21.73 18.02 -15.60
CA GLY A 45 21.05 16.72 -15.56
C GLY A 45 20.19 16.40 -16.78
N GLY A 46 20.39 17.09 -17.91
CA GLY A 46 19.76 16.75 -19.20
C GLY A 46 18.22 16.81 -19.24
N LYS A 47 17.58 17.35 -18.20
CA LYS A 47 16.13 17.50 -18.13
C LYS A 47 15.65 18.51 -19.17
N ARG A 48 14.50 18.25 -19.78
CA ARG A 48 13.82 19.22 -20.66
C ARG A 48 13.13 20.30 -19.82
N PRO A 49 12.79 21.46 -20.40
CA PRO A 49 11.86 22.40 -19.77
C PRO A 49 10.57 21.68 -19.39
N GLY A 50 10.07 21.91 -18.18
CA GLY A 50 8.87 21.23 -17.68
C GLY A 50 9.11 19.87 -17.01
N GLU A 51 10.31 19.27 -17.12
CA GLU A 51 10.65 18.03 -16.43
C GLU A 51 11.32 18.28 -15.07
N ARG A 52 11.13 17.33 -14.15
CA ARG A 52 11.88 17.18 -12.89
C ARG A 52 12.67 15.88 -12.90
N ILE A 53 13.85 15.87 -12.26
CA ILE A 53 14.60 14.62 -12.05
C ILE A 53 13.90 13.86 -10.92
N LEU A 54 13.39 12.67 -11.22
CA LEU A 54 12.71 11.81 -10.26
C LEU A 54 13.70 10.92 -9.51
N ASN A 55 14.60 10.26 -10.25
CA ASN A 55 15.59 9.34 -9.69
C ASN A 55 16.94 9.47 -10.41
N LYS A 56 18.03 9.22 -9.69
CA LYS A 56 19.42 9.23 -10.17
C LYS A 56 20.02 7.84 -9.99
N GLY A 57 20.41 7.21 -11.09
CA GLY A 57 21.13 5.93 -11.09
C GLY A 57 22.61 6.13 -11.42
N ASP A 58 23.33 5.03 -11.62
CA ASP A 58 24.76 5.10 -11.96
C ASP A 58 25.03 5.69 -13.34
N ARG A 59 26.20 6.29 -13.50
CA ARG A 59 26.78 6.73 -14.79
C ARG A 59 25.85 7.68 -15.57
N HIS A 60 25.38 8.75 -14.93
CA HIS A 60 24.54 9.78 -15.54
C HIS A 60 23.20 9.26 -16.09
N ARG A 61 22.67 8.19 -15.49
CA ARG A 61 21.32 7.70 -15.78
C ARG A 61 20.32 8.35 -14.84
N TYR A 62 19.23 8.84 -15.40
CA TYR A 62 18.17 9.52 -14.67
C TYR A 62 16.81 8.99 -15.10
N ARG A 63 15.85 9.05 -14.18
CA ARG A 63 14.42 9.03 -14.51
C ARG A 63 13.88 10.44 -14.37
N PHE A 64 13.00 10.83 -15.29
CA PHE A 64 12.40 12.15 -15.34
C PHE A 64 10.89 12.03 -15.14
N TYR A 65 10.32 13.01 -14.46
CA TYR A 65 8.88 13.20 -14.31
C TYR A 65 8.45 14.41 -15.13
N ASP A 66 7.47 14.25 -16.02
CA ASP A 66 6.90 15.34 -16.82
C ASP A 66 5.90 16.17 -16.00
N TYR A 67 6.43 17.11 -15.22
CA TYR A 67 5.65 17.98 -14.35
C TYR A 67 4.73 18.92 -15.15
N ALA A 68 5.20 19.47 -16.27
CA ALA A 68 4.35 20.32 -17.11
C ALA A 68 3.20 19.53 -17.73
N GLY A 69 3.45 18.29 -18.18
CA GLY A 69 2.43 17.35 -18.63
C GLY A 69 1.41 17.03 -17.54
N ALA A 70 1.87 16.79 -16.31
CA ALA A 70 1.01 16.54 -15.15
C ALA A 70 0.05 17.70 -14.86
N VAL A 71 0.56 18.93 -14.80
CA VAL A 71 -0.27 20.13 -14.61
C VAL A 71 -1.25 20.31 -15.76
N ALA A 72 -0.82 20.05 -17.00
CA ALA A 72 -1.73 20.11 -18.15
C ALA A 72 -2.82 19.03 -18.08
N LYS A 73 -2.51 17.82 -17.62
CA LYS A 73 -3.49 16.74 -17.41
C LYS A 73 -4.50 17.13 -16.33
N GLY A 74 -4.06 17.56 -15.15
CA GLY A 74 -4.96 17.99 -14.07
C GLY A 74 -5.90 19.12 -14.50
N ARG A 75 -5.40 20.10 -15.27
CA ARG A 75 -6.25 21.16 -15.84
C ARG A 75 -7.30 20.65 -16.82
N ARG A 76 -6.99 19.62 -17.64
CA ARG A 76 -7.97 18.98 -18.53
C ARG A 76 -9.04 18.23 -17.75
N GLU A 77 -8.69 17.71 -16.58
CA GLU A 77 -9.60 17.00 -15.67
C GLU A 77 -10.44 17.94 -14.79
N GLY A 78 -10.32 19.25 -15.00
CA GLY A 78 -11.17 20.26 -14.37
C GLY A 78 -10.55 20.97 -13.17
N MET A 79 -9.29 20.68 -12.83
CA MET A 79 -8.57 21.42 -11.79
C MET A 79 -8.22 22.83 -12.26
N THR A 80 -8.22 23.79 -11.34
CA THR A 80 -7.61 25.10 -11.58
C THR A 80 -6.10 24.99 -11.77
N GLY A 81 -5.47 26.03 -12.29
CA GLY A 81 -4.00 26.06 -12.44
C GLY A 81 -3.24 25.77 -11.14
N PRO A 82 -3.58 26.42 -10.01
CA PRO A 82 -2.98 26.13 -8.71
C PRO A 82 -3.23 24.70 -8.21
N GLU A 83 -4.46 24.20 -8.28
CA GLU A 83 -4.80 22.84 -7.84
C GLU A 83 -4.05 21.78 -8.64
N ALA A 84 -3.95 21.94 -9.96
CA ALA A 84 -3.21 21.02 -10.82
C ALA A 84 -1.70 21.03 -10.51
N ALA A 85 -1.14 22.20 -10.16
CA ALA A 85 0.25 22.31 -9.73
C ALA A 85 0.49 21.61 -8.39
N GLU A 86 -0.38 21.83 -7.40
CA GLU A 86 -0.30 21.18 -6.10
C GLU A 86 -0.47 19.66 -6.20
N ALA A 87 -1.38 19.18 -7.05
CA ALA A 87 -1.55 17.75 -7.30
C ALA A 87 -0.30 17.13 -7.94
N ALA A 88 0.29 17.79 -8.95
CA ALA A 88 1.54 17.34 -9.57
C ALA A 88 2.73 17.38 -8.60
N ASP A 89 2.78 18.34 -7.68
CA ASP A 89 3.82 18.41 -6.64
C ASP A 89 3.71 17.23 -5.67
N ARG A 90 2.49 16.92 -5.20
CA ARG A 90 2.23 15.79 -4.31
C ARG A 90 2.54 14.45 -4.96
N GLU A 91 2.12 14.25 -6.21
CA GLU A 91 2.45 13.04 -6.96
C GLU A 91 3.96 12.90 -7.15
N PHE A 92 4.65 13.98 -7.54
CA PHE A 92 6.11 13.95 -7.68
C PHE A 92 6.81 13.53 -6.38
N GLU A 93 6.41 14.08 -5.23
CA GLU A 93 7.00 13.71 -3.94
C GLU A 93 6.66 12.28 -3.52
N TRP A 94 5.46 11.78 -3.83
CA TRP A 94 5.08 10.38 -3.60
C TRP A 94 5.91 9.42 -4.44
N LEU A 95 6.07 9.67 -5.74
CA LEU A 95 6.90 8.87 -6.64
C LEU A 95 8.39 8.93 -6.26
N ARG A 96 8.85 10.10 -5.82
CA ARG A 96 10.23 10.31 -5.36
C ARG A 96 10.49 9.55 -4.07
N ALA A 97 9.54 9.52 -3.14
CA ALA A 97 9.64 8.76 -1.91
C ALA A 97 9.81 7.26 -2.18
N TRP A 98 9.09 6.71 -3.18
CA TRP A 98 9.29 5.33 -3.63
C TRP A 98 10.72 5.10 -4.14
N CYS A 99 11.23 6.02 -4.97
CA CYS A 99 12.59 5.94 -5.52
C CYS A 99 13.71 6.07 -4.47
N GLU A 100 13.40 6.67 -3.31
CA GLU A 100 14.31 6.86 -2.18
C GLU A 100 14.11 5.77 -1.11
N ASP A 101 13.38 4.69 -1.43
CA ASP A 101 13.03 3.60 -0.50
C ASP A 101 12.34 4.09 0.78
N ARG A 102 11.66 5.25 0.72
CA ARG A 102 10.91 5.82 1.85
C ARG A 102 9.52 5.22 2.01
N TRP A 103 9.02 4.53 0.97
CA TRP A 103 7.88 3.62 1.04
C TRP A 103 8.02 2.56 -0.05
N SER A 104 7.34 1.43 0.13
CA SER A 104 7.25 0.33 -0.85
C SER A 104 5.85 -0.25 -0.83
N TYR A 105 5.51 -1.03 -1.85
CA TYR A 105 4.31 -1.86 -1.79
C TYR A 105 4.49 -2.98 -0.76
N ILE A 106 3.42 -3.28 -0.05
CA ILE A 106 3.32 -4.37 0.91
C ILE A 106 2.08 -5.22 0.65
N GLY A 107 2.14 -6.47 1.10
CA GLY A 107 0.98 -7.29 1.42
C GLY A 107 0.55 -7.05 2.87
N VAL A 108 -0.73 -6.78 3.07
CA VAL A 108 -1.36 -6.82 4.39
C VAL A 108 -2.03 -8.18 4.53
N GLN A 109 -1.50 -9.02 5.41
CA GLN A 109 -2.06 -10.32 5.73
C GLN A 109 -2.68 -10.29 7.13
N VAL A 110 -3.91 -10.79 7.24
CA VAL A 110 -4.63 -10.91 8.50
C VAL A 110 -4.94 -12.38 8.77
N THR A 111 -4.62 -12.86 9.97
CA THR A 111 -4.88 -14.24 10.41
C THR A 111 -5.67 -14.21 11.71
N LEU A 112 -6.79 -14.92 11.77
CA LEU A 112 -7.56 -15.11 13.01
C LEU A 112 -6.78 -16.01 13.97
N LEU A 113 -6.72 -15.62 15.24
CA LEU A 113 -6.07 -16.39 16.30
C LEU A 113 -7.10 -17.17 17.14
N ASP A 114 -6.68 -18.31 17.68
CA ASP A 114 -7.42 -19.03 18.71
C ASP A 114 -7.27 -18.36 20.10
N ALA A 115 -7.98 -18.87 21.11
CA ALA A 115 -7.98 -18.33 22.46
C ALA A 115 -6.59 -18.40 23.14
N GLU A 116 -5.72 -19.29 22.67
CA GLU A 116 -4.35 -19.43 23.13
C GLU A 116 -3.36 -18.54 22.34
N GLY A 117 -3.84 -17.81 21.33
CA GLY A 117 -3.05 -16.91 20.49
C GLY A 117 -2.33 -17.60 19.34
N ASN A 118 -2.67 -18.84 18.99
CA ASN A 118 -2.11 -19.54 17.84
C ASN A 118 -2.90 -19.21 16.56
N ASP A 119 -2.20 -19.26 15.43
CA ASP A 119 -2.82 -19.08 14.11
C ASP A 119 -3.88 -20.16 13.83
N THR A 120 -5.05 -19.72 13.37
CA THR A 120 -6.04 -20.60 12.75
C THR A 120 -5.81 -20.72 11.25
N GLU A 121 -6.61 -21.57 10.58
CA GLU A 121 -6.59 -21.66 9.10
C GLU A 121 -7.33 -20.51 8.41
N HIS A 122 -7.97 -19.62 9.17
CA HIS A 122 -8.71 -18.49 8.63
C HIS A 122 -7.81 -17.27 8.53
N SER A 123 -7.37 -17.01 7.30
CA SER A 123 -6.60 -15.82 6.95
C SER A 123 -7.08 -15.22 5.63
N ASP A 124 -6.68 -13.99 5.40
CA ASP A 124 -6.85 -13.29 4.13
C ASP A 124 -5.73 -12.26 3.93
N ALA A 125 -5.50 -11.85 2.69
CA ALA A 125 -4.45 -10.88 2.37
C ALA A 125 -4.78 -10.02 1.15
N LEU A 126 -4.34 -8.76 1.20
CA LEU A 126 -4.32 -7.86 0.05
C LEU A 126 -2.88 -7.44 -0.23
N TRP A 127 -2.48 -7.57 -1.50
CA TRP A 127 -1.14 -7.22 -2.02
C TRP A 127 -1.16 -5.89 -2.78
N GLY A 128 0.01 -5.28 -3.01
CA GLY A 128 0.11 -3.99 -3.68
C GLY A 128 -0.43 -2.80 -2.86
N VAL A 129 -0.46 -2.91 -1.53
CA VAL A 129 -0.89 -1.83 -0.63
C VAL A 129 0.27 -0.86 -0.44
N ASP A 130 0.02 0.44 -0.55
CA ASP A 130 1.01 1.46 -0.24
C ASP A 130 1.22 1.58 1.29
N ASP A 131 2.49 1.48 1.71
CA ASP A 131 2.87 1.56 3.12
C ASP A 131 2.89 3.00 3.66
N ASP A 132 1.89 3.82 3.31
CA ASP A 132 1.72 5.17 3.87
C ASP A 132 1.18 5.16 5.32
N GLY A 133 0.78 3.97 5.79
CA GLY A 133 0.44 3.66 7.17
C GLY A 133 -1.04 3.76 7.52
N ASP A 134 -1.83 4.58 6.85
CA ASP A 134 -3.27 4.74 7.17
C ASP A 134 -4.15 3.85 6.29
N TYR A 135 -3.78 3.66 5.02
CA TYR A 135 -4.51 2.74 4.15
C TYR A 135 -4.31 1.27 4.57
N ALA A 136 -3.08 0.87 4.91
CA ALA A 136 -2.77 -0.47 5.41
C ALA A 136 -3.61 -0.88 6.64
N LYS A 137 -3.85 0.06 7.57
CA LYS A 137 -4.74 -0.18 8.73
C LYS A 137 -6.19 -0.38 8.31
N THR A 138 -6.68 0.39 7.34
CA THR A 138 -8.05 0.24 6.82
C THR A 138 -8.21 -1.14 6.20
N VAL A 139 -7.26 -1.54 5.34
CA VAL A 139 -7.21 -2.88 4.74
C VAL A 139 -7.20 -3.97 5.81
N ALA A 140 -6.37 -3.84 6.85
CA ALA A 140 -6.32 -4.83 7.92
C ALA A 140 -7.66 -4.97 8.67
N ASN A 141 -8.39 -3.86 8.90
CA ASN A 141 -9.71 -3.90 9.51
C ASN A 141 -10.76 -4.54 8.60
N ASP A 142 -10.74 -4.23 7.31
CA ASP A 142 -11.67 -4.81 6.34
C ASP A 142 -11.46 -6.33 6.22
N LEU A 143 -10.22 -6.79 6.12
CA LEU A 143 -9.89 -8.23 6.11
C LEU A 143 -10.33 -8.92 7.42
N ALA A 144 -10.11 -8.28 8.58
CA ALA A 144 -10.57 -8.82 9.86
C ALA A 144 -12.11 -8.93 9.93
N LEU A 145 -12.84 -7.93 9.42
CA LEU A 145 -14.30 -7.95 9.31
C LEU A 145 -14.78 -9.09 8.43
N GLU A 146 -14.15 -9.30 7.27
CA GLU A 146 -14.50 -10.37 6.33
C GLU A 146 -14.22 -11.77 6.89
N ILE A 147 -13.09 -11.95 7.59
CA ILE A 147 -12.77 -13.21 8.27
C ILE A 147 -13.77 -13.45 9.40
N GLY A 148 -14.03 -12.45 10.23
CA GLY A 148 -15.01 -12.54 11.32
C GLY A 148 -16.42 -12.89 10.82
N ALA A 149 -16.86 -12.28 9.71
CA ALA A 149 -18.13 -12.61 9.08
C ALA A 149 -18.17 -14.05 8.54
N ARG A 150 -17.08 -14.56 7.96
CA ARG A 150 -16.98 -15.97 7.50
C ARG A 150 -17.12 -16.97 8.64
N VAL A 151 -16.58 -16.65 9.82
CA VAL A 151 -16.74 -17.47 11.03
C VAL A 151 -17.96 -17.07 11.86
N ASN A 152 -18.85 -16.25 11.31
CA ASN A 152 -20.08 -15.76 11.95
C ASN A 152 -19.86 -15.10 13.32
N TRP A 153 -18.64 -14.61 13.60
CA TRP A 153 -18.25 -14.08 14.90
C TRP A 153 -18.54 -15.04 16.07
N ASP A 154 -18.51 -16.35 15.83
CA ASP A 154 -18.77 -17.35 16.86
C ASP A 154 -17.61 -17.44 17.87
N ASP A 155 -17.92 -17.90 19.08
CA ASP A 155 -16.91 -18.13 20.13
C ASP A 155 -16.08 -19.40 19.87
N VAL A 156 -16.65 -20.33 19.11
CA VAL A 156 -16.10 -21.65 18.79
C VAL A 156 -16.50 -21.99 17.36
N ILE A 157 -15.55 -22.52 16.58
CA ILE A 157 -15.80 -23.00 15.22
C ILE A 157 -15.46 -24.48 15.11
N GLU A 158 -16.31 -25.21 14.39
CA GLU A 158 -16.10 -26.62 14.06
C GLU A 158 -15.53 -26.72 12.66
N VAL A 159 -14.31 -27.23 12.54
CA VAL A 159 -13.68 -27.53 11.25
C VAL A 159 -13.54 -29.05 11.12
N PRO A 160 -13.43 -29.61 9.89
CA PRO A 160 -13.47 -31.06 9.69
C PRO A 160 -12.46 -31.87 10.53
N ALA A 161 -11.36 -31.26 10.94
CA ALA A 161 -10.28 -31.92 11.69
C ALA A 161 -10.31 -31.66 13.22
N ARG A 162 -10.98 -30.60 13.70
CA ARG A 162 -10.95 -30.19 15.12
C ARG A 162 -11.98 -29.12 15.43
N THR A 163 -12.23 -28.93 16.72
CA THR A 163 -12.91 -27.75 17.26
C THR A 163 -11.88 -26.69 17.61
N ILE A 164 -12.10 -25.43 17.22
CA ILE A 164 -11.22 -24.30 17.55
C ILE A 164 -11.98 -23.36 18.47
N VAL A 165 -11.39 -23.08 19.64
CA VAL A 165 -11.92 -22.11 20.59
C VAL A 165 -11.32 -20.76 20.25
N LEU A 166 -12.17 -19.81 19.85
CA LEU A 166 -11.72 -18.47 19.45
C LEU A 166 -11.74 -17.49 20.63
N ARG A 167 -12.62 -17.70 21.60
CA ARG A 167 -12.70 -16.93 22.84
C ARG A 167 -12.69 -17.85 24.03
N ALA A 168 -11.94 -17.49 25.08
CA ALA A 168 -12.03 -18.20 26.34
C ALA A 168 -13.50 -18.19 26.82
N PRO A 169 -14.06 -19.35 27.23
CA PRO A 169 -15.43 -19.40 27.70
C PRO A 169 -15.57 -18.44 28.89
N LYS A 170 -16.59 -17.56 28.84
CA LYS A 170 -16.90 -16.68 29.96
C LYS A 170 -17.10 -17.55 31.19
N VAL A 171 -16.20 -17.45 32.17
CA VAL A 171 -16.37 -18.12 33.46
C VAL A 171 -17.69 -17.61 34.04
N ALA A 172 -18.67 -18.51 34.19
CA ALA A 172 -19.95 -18.16 34.79
C ALA A 172 -19.68 -17.73 36.25
N ALA A 173 -20.07 -16.49 36.58
CA ALA A 173 -20.02 -15.93 37.92
C ALA A 173 -21.19 -16.45 38.78
#